data_AF-A0A832D607-F1
#
_entry.id   AF-A0A832D607-F1
#
_cell.length_a   1.000
_cell.length_b   1.000
_cell.length_c   1.000
_cell.angle_alpha   90.00
_cell.angle_beta   90.00
_cell.angle_gamma   90.00
#
_symmetry.space_group_name_H-M   'P 1'
#
loop_
_entity.id
_entity.type
_entity.pdbx_description
1 polymer ?
#
loop_
_entity_poly.entity_id
_entity_poly.type
_entity_poly.pdbx_seq_one_letter_code
_entity_poly.pdbx_strand_id
1 'polypeptide(L)'
;MMIEKLEERKEQLEKELQEFTKRRDELNQFAKECAKKRDELNKEVKELVEKVKELRVKRDELNAKVRELKAKKNELYKEIDQLYKELDKLRKSIDKNGRPLGEIEKEIRRLEFKQQTTVMTIEKERALVERISKLKKELEERKAQLEKHEEFKKLIVKIRELKDQVRILAGEIKAYGDEA
;
A
#
# COMPACT_ATOMS: atom_id res chain seq x y z
N MET A 1 48.47 -65.05 -59.69
CA MET A 1 48.06 -65.51 -58.35
C MET A 1 48.52 -64.65 -57.19
N MET A 2 49.83 -64.49 -56.89
CA MET A 2 50.23 -63.70 -55.71
C MET A 2 50.13 -62.18 -55.92
N ILE A 3 50.39 -61.72 -57.14
CA ILE A 3 50.25 -60.31 -57.53
C ILE A 3 48.77 -59.90 -57.59
N GLU A 4 47.90 -60.69 -58.23
CA GLU A 4 46.44 -60.44 -58.26
C GLU A 4 45.82 -60.36 -56.86
N LYS A 5 46.21 -61.24 -55.93
CA LYS A 5 45.73 -61.16 -54.53
C LYS A 5 46.19 -59.89 -53.81
N LEU A 6 47.36 -59.36 -54.16
CA LEU A 6 47.84 -58.09 -53.60
C LEU A 6 47.11 -56.90 -54.23
N GLU A 7 46.76 -56.96 -55.51
CA GLU A 7 45.94 -55.95 -56.19
C GLU A 7 44.51 -55.91 -55.64
N GLU A 8 43.87 -57.07 -55.43
CA GLU A 8 42.55 -57.15 -54.77
C GLU A 8 42.58 -56.59 -53.34
N ARG A 9 43.63 -56.92 -52.57
CA ARG A 9 43.81 -56.38 -51.21
C ARG A 9 44.00 -54.87 -51.22
N LYS A 10 44.74 -54.34 -52.20
CA LYS A 10 44.94 -52.90 -52.37
C LYS A 10 43.62 -52.20 -52.70
N GLU A 11 42.82 -52.75 -53.61
CA GLU A 11 41.53 -52.20 -53.99
C GLU A 11 40.51 -52.23 -52.82
N GLN A 12 40.54 -53.27 -52.00
CA GLN A 12 39.74 -53.33 -50.76
C GLN A 12 40.17 -52.25 -49.75
N LEU A 13 41.47 -52.09 -49.51
CA LEU A 13 42.00 -51.06 -48.62
C LEU A 13 41.69 -49.65 -49.13
N GLU A 14 41.70 -49.43 -50.44
CA GLU A 14 41.29 -48.15 -51.05
C GLU A 14 39.80 -47.86 -50.84
N LYS A 15 38.93 -48.87 -50.95
CA LYS A 15 37.48 -48.74 -50.65
C LYS A 15 37.23 -48.44 -49.18
N GLU A 16 37.88 -49.18 -48.28
CA GLU A 16 37.80 -48.92 -46.83
C GLU A 16 38.31 -47.51 -46.48
N LEU A 17 39.41 -47.07 -47.09
CA LEU A 17 39.94 -45.72 -46.89
C LEU A 17 38.95 -44.64 -47.35
N GLN A 18 38.27 -44.84 -48.47
CA GLN A 18 37.24 -43.93 -48.95
C GLN A 18 36.02 -43.89 -48.00
N GLU A 19 35.58 -45.04 -47.49
CA GLU A 19 34.49 -45.12 -46.51
C GLU A 19 34.86 -44.43 -45.19
N PHE A 20 36.06 -44.69 -44.64
CA PHE A 20 36.54 -44.00 -43.45
C PHE A 20 36.69 -42.50 -43.65
N THR A 21 37.09 -42.06 -44.84
CA THR A 21 37.18 -40.63 -45.17
C THR A 21 35.80 -39.99 -45.19
N LYS A 22 34.82 -40.61 -45.84
CA LYS A 22 33.43 -40.13 -45.83
C LYS A 22 32.88 -40.07 -44.40
N ARG A 23 33.09 -41.12 -43.61
CA ARG A 23 32.62 -41.18 -42.22
C ARG A 23 33.26 -40.11 -41.34
N ARG A 24 34.56 -39.85 -41.53
CA ARG A 24 35.27 -38.76 -40.85
C ARG A 24 34.67 -37.40 -41.22
N ASP A 25 34.37 -37.18 -42.49
CA ASP A 25 33.84 -35.90 -42.95
C ASP A 25 32.40 -35.67 -42.46
N GLU A 26 31.56 -36.71 -42.42
CA GLU A 26 30.24 -36.69 -41.78
C GLU A 26 30.34 -36.34 -40.29
N LEU A 27 31.22 -37.02 -39.53
CA LEU A 27 31.41 -36.75 -38.11
C LEU A 27 31.94 -35.34 -37.87
N ASN A 28 32.81 -34.83 -38.74
CA ASN A 28 33.30 -33.45 -38.68
C ASN A 28 32.18 -32.43 -38.96
N GLN A 29 31.27 -32.71 -39.89
CA GLN A 29 30.11 -31.86 -40.13
C GLN A 29 29.18 -31.86 -38.91
N PHE A 30 28.87 -33.03 -38.35
CA PHE A 30 28.07 -33.14 -37.15
C PHE A 30 28.71 -32.41 -35.95
N ALA A 31 30.02 -32.55 -35.76
CA ALA A 31 30.75 -31.84 -34.72
C ALA A 31 30.65 -30.31 -34.89
N LYS A 32 30.74 -29.80 -36.13
CA LYS A 32 30.56 -28.37 -36.42
C LYS A 32 29.14 -27.90 -36.12
N GLU A 33 28.12 -28.69 -36.46
CA GLU A 33 26.72 -28.37 -36.14
C GLU A 33 26.46 -28.35 -34.64
N CYS A 34 26.97 -29.35 -33.91
CA CYS A 34 26.90 -29.38 -32.45
C CYS A 34 27.61 -28.18 -31.82
N ALA A 35 28.78 -27.80 -32.33
CA ALA A 35 29.50 -26.61 -31.87
C ALA A 35 28.69 -25.33 -32.09
N LYS A 36 28.08 -25.16 -33.27
CA LYS A 36 27.20 -24.02 -33.56
C LYS A 36 26.00 -23.96 -32.61
N LYS A 37 25.28 -25.07 -32.44
CA LYS A 37 24.14 -25.16 -31.51
C LYS A 37 24.54 -24.84 -30.08
N ARG A 38 25.70 -25.35 -29.63
CA ARG A 38 26.25 -25.03 -28.30
C ARG A 38 26.50 -23.53 -28.16
N ASP A 39 27.09 -22.90 -29.18
CA ASP A 39 27.43 -21.48 -29.14
C ASP A 39 26.19 -20.59 -29.20
N GLU A 40 25.16 -20.98 -29.94
CA GLU A 40 23.83 -20.34 -29.95
C GLU A 40 23.16 -20.43 -28.58
N LEU A 41 23.05 -21.63 -28.00
CA LEU A 41 22.49 -21.84 -26.67
C LEU A 41 23.26 -21.06 -25.60
N ASN A 42 24.59 -20.99 -25.70
CA ASN A 42 25.40 -20.20 -24.77
C ASN A 42 25.12 -18.70 -24.87
N LYS A 43 24.80 -18.18 -26.07
CA LYS A 43 24.40 -16.78 -26.24
C LYS A 43 23.02 -16.55 -25.62
N GLU A 44 22.05 -17.40 -25.91
CA GLU A 44 20.71 -17.32 -25.32
C GLU A 44 20.75 -17.36 -23.79
N VAL A 45 21.55 -18.26 -23.22
CA VAL A 45 21.75 -18.34 -21.77
C VAL A 45 22.32 -17.04 -21.21
N LYS A 46 23.31 -16.43 -21.88
CA LYS A 46 23.87 -15.15 -21.44
C LYS A 46 22.83 -14.04 -21.47
N GLU A 47 22.05 -13.92 -22.54
CA GLU A 47 20.99 -12.93 -22.67
C GLU A 47 19.90 -13.13 -21.60
N LEU A 48 19.51 -14.37 -21.33
CA LEU A 48 18.54 -14.68 -20.27
C LEU A 48 19.09 -14.31 -18.89
N VAL A 49 20.37 -14.59 -18.62
CA VAL A 49 21.03 -14.22 -17.37
C VAL A 49 21.06 -12.69 -17.20
N GLU A 50 21.33 -11.94 -18.26
CA GLU A 50 21.28 -10.47 -18.24
C GLU A 50 19.87 -9.96 -17.97
N LYS A 51 18.84 -10.47 -18.67
CA LYS A 51 17.44 -10.13 -18.42
C LYS A 51 17.02 -10.43 -16.98
N VAL A 52 17.42 -11.57 -16.43
CA VAL A 52 17.15 -11.92 -15.02
C VAL A 52 17.81 -10.93 -14.06
N LYS A 53 19.05 -10.51 -14.34
CA LYS A 53 19.73 -9.48 -13.52
C LYS A 53 18.98 -8.15 -13.56
N GLU A 54 18.58 -7.70 -14.74
CA GLU A 54 17.81 -6.45 -14.90
C GLU A 54 16.46 -6.51 -14.17
N LEU A 55 15.71 -7.60 -14.32
CA LEU A 55 14.45 -7.81 -13.60
C LEU A 55 14.65 -7.83 -12.09
N ARG A 56 15.73 -8.44 -11.61
CA ARG A 56 16.07 -8.45 -10.19
C ARG A 56 16.34 -7.05 -9.65
N VAL A 57 17.09 -6.22 -10.39
CA VAL A 57 17.33 -4.82 -10.02
C VAL A 57 16.02 -4.04 -9.96
N LYS A 58 15.17 -4.13 -10.99
CA LYS A 58 13.86 -3.48 -11.01
C LYS A 58 12.98 -3.90 -9.83
N ARG A 59 12.92 -5.19 -9.53
CA ARG A 59 12.21 -5.73 -8.37
C ARG A 59 12.75 -5.14 -7.06
N ASP A 60 14.06 -5.05 -6.91
CA ASP A 60 14.70 -4.52 -5.70
C ASP A 60 14.40 -3.03 -5.52
N GLU A 61 14.39 -2.26 -6.62
CA GLU A 61 13.98 -0.84 -6.63
C GLU A 61 12.50 -0.66 -6.26
N LEU A 62 11.59 -1.46 -6.83
CA LEU A 62 10.17 -1.44 -6.50
C LEU A 62 9.94 -1.77 -5.02
N ASN A 63 10.61 -2.80 -4.51
CA ASN A 63 10.54 -3.16 -3.10
C ASN A 63 11.07 -2.05 -2.18
N ALA A 64 12.13 -1.35 -2.57
CA ALA A 64 12.64 -0.19 -1.83
C ALA A 64 11.60 0.94 -1.78
N LYS A 65 10.99 1.29 -2.92
CA LYS A 65 9.91 2.29 -2.99
C LYS A 65 8.72 1.93 -2.10
N VAL A 66 8.27 0.67 -2.14
CA VAL A 66 7.17 0.20 -1.28
C VAL A 66 7.53 0.33 0.20
N ARG A 67 8.77 0.05 0.60
CA ARG A 67 9.23 0.22 1.99
C ARG A 67 9.22 1.69 2.41
N GLU A 68 9.71 2.59 1.56
CA GLU A 68 9.69 4.03 1.81
C GLU A 68 8.26 4.57 1.96
N LEU A 69 7.36 4.19 1.06
CA LEU A 69 5.95 4.61 1.14
C LEU A 69 5.27 4.07 2.41
N LYS A 70 5.58 2.83 2.82
CA LYS A 70 5.11 2.28 4.10
C LYS A 70 5.65 3.07 5.31
N ALA A 71 6.92 3.51 5.26
CA ALA A 71 7.50 4.34 6.31
C ALA A 71 6.78 5.71 6.40
N LYS A 72 6.62 6.40 5.27
CA LYS A 72 5.88 7.68 5.19
C LYS A 72 4.44 7.55 5.70
N LYS A 73 3.73 6.48 5.29
CA LYS A 73 2.38 6.18 5.77
C LYS A 73 2.34 6.01 7.29
N ASN A 74 3.32 5.33 7.87
CA ASN A 74 3.40 5.15 9.33
C ASN A 74 3.70 6.46 10.07
N GLU A 75 4.52 7.34 9.49
CA GLU A 75 4.78 8.68 10.04
C GLU A 75 3.50 9.52 10.05
N LEU A 76 2.74 9.53 8.94
CA LEU A 76 1.45 10.22 8.88
C LEU A 76 0.45 9.71 9.92
N TYR A 77 0.40 8.40 10.18
CA TYR A 77 -0.45 7.88 11.26
C TYR A 77 -0.01 8.38 12.65
N LYS A 78 1.30 8.46 12.90
CA LYS A 78 1.81 9.02 14.16
C LYS A 78 1.42 10.50 14.30
N GLU A 79 1.50 11.28 13.23
CA GLU A 79 1.06 12.68 13.22
C GLU A 79 -0.44 12.79 13.47
N ILE A 80 -1.27 11.97 12.80
CA ILE A 80 -2.72 11.93 13.03
C ILE A 80 -3.03 11.59 14.49
N ASP A 81 -2.36 10.60 15.08
CA ASP A 81 -2.54 10.22 16.49
C ASP A 81 -2.13 11.34 17.45
N GLN A 82 -1.07 12.10 17.13
CA GLN A 82 -0.67 13.27 17.90
C GLN A 82 -1.72 14.38 17.84
N LEU A 83 -2.24 14.69 16.64
CA LEU A 83 -3.30 15.67 16.46
C LEU A 83 -4.59 15.25 17.18
N TYR A 84 -4.93 13.96 17.21
CA TYR A 84 -6.05 13.46 18.02
C TYR A 84 -5.83 13.63 19.52
N LYS A 85 -4.61 13.40 20.01
CA LYS A 85 -4.26 13.66 21.43
C LYS A 85 -4.34 15.15 21.77
N GLU A 86 -3.92 16.03 20.86
CA GLU A 86 -4.07 17.49 21.01
C GLU A 86 -5.54 17.90 21.00
N LEU A 87 -6.35 17.34 20.10
CA LEU A 87 -7.79 17.54 20.04
C LEU A 87 -8.47 17.11 21.35
N ASP A 88 -8.10 15.96 21.90
CA ASP A 88 -8.63 15.46 23.17
C ASP A 88 -8.17 16.29 24.37
N LYS A 89 -6.93 16.80 24.37
CA LYS A 89 -6.45 17.74 25.39
C LYS A 89 -7.23 19.04 25.35
N LEU A 90 -7.42 19.61 24.16
CA LEU A 90 -8.19 20.84 23.95
C LEU A 90 -9.65 20.64 24.35
N ARG A 91 -10.25 19.50 24.00
CA ARG A 91 -11.59 19.12 24.45
C ARG A 91 -11.69 19.04 25.97
N LYS A 92 -10.74 18.38 26.64
CA LYS A 92 -10.70 18.24 28.10
C LYS A 92 -10.40 19.55 28.84
N SER A 93 -9.57 20.44 28.29
CA SER A 93 -9.33 21.75 28.89
C SER A 93 -10.57 22.64 28.82
N ILE A 94 -11.36 22.52 27.76
CA ILE A 94 -12.63 23.23 27.60
C ILE A 94 -13.72 22.65 28.53
N ASP A 95 -13.79 21.32 28.64
CA ASP A 95 -14.75 20.64 29.52
C ASP A 95 -14.45 20.84 31.02
N LYS A 96 -13.18 21.08 31.40
CA LYS A 96 -12.78 21.35 32.79
C LYS A 96 -13.31 22.65 33.38
N ASN A 97 -13.74 23.62 32.56
CA ASN A 97 -14.22 24.92 33.03
C ASN A 97 -15.77 25.01 33.15
N GLY A 98 -16.49 23.89 33.26
CA GLY A 98 -17.94 23.88 33.60
C GLY A 98 -18.64 22.52 33.41
N ARG A 99 -19.95 22.46 33.67
CA ARG A 99 -20.74 21.20 33.62
C ARG A 99 -20.56 20.50 32.25
N PRO A 100 -20.43 19.16 32.22
CA PRO A 100 -20.34 18.40 30.96
C PRO A 100 -21.54 18.70 30.07
N LEU A 101 -21.30 18.94 28.77
CA LEU A 101 -22.35 19.23 27.79
C LEU A 101 -23.50 18.20 27.83
N GLY A 102 -23.15 16.93 28.06
CA GLY A 102 -24.10 15.83 28.16
C GLY A 102 -24.97 15.83 29.43
N GLU A 103 -24.58 16.52 30.50
CA GLU A 103 -25.43 16.69 31.69
C GLU A 103 -26.48 17.78 31.47
N ILE A 104 -26.10 18.89 30.83
CA ILE A 104 -27.03 19.97 30.47
C ILE A 104 -28.09 19.46 29.49
N GLU A 105 -27.71 18.66 28.48
CA GLU A 105 -28.67 18.04 27.55
C GLU A 105 -29.63 17.06 28.24
N LYS A 106 -29.15 16.28 29.21
CA LYS A 106 -29.99 15.37 30.02
C LYS A 106 -30.94 16.15 30.93
N GLU A 107 -30.48 17.25 31.53
CA GLU A 107 -31.29 18.11 32.38
C GLU A 107 -32.38 18.83 31.58
N ILE A 108 -32.07 19.34 30.38
CA ILE A 108 -33.05 19.91 29.44
C ILE A 108 -34.11 18.85 29.08
N ARG A 109 -33.71 17.65 28.65
CA ARG A 109 -34.67 16.58 28.31
C ARG A 109 -35.56 16.19 29.49
N ARG A 110 -35.00 16.13 30.69
CA ARG A 110 -35.76 15.81 31.92
C ARG A 110 -36.78 16.89 32.25
N LEU A 111 -36.40 18.16 32.08
CA LEU A 111 -37.29 19.29 32.31
C LEU A 111 -38.37 19.39 31.22
N GLU A 112 -38.03 19.17 29.95
CA GLU A 112 -39.00 19.09 28.84
C GLU A 112 -39.98 17.93 29.02
N PHE A 113 -39.49 16.76 29.45
CA PHE A 113 -40.36 15.63 29.78
C PHE A 113 -41.30 15.96 30.94
N LYS A 114 -40.80 16.64 31.98
CA LYS A 114 -41.62 17.08 33.12
C LYS A 114 -42.66 18.12 32.71
N GLN A 115 -42.32 19.01 31.77
CA GLN A 115 -43.25 19.96 31.16
C GLN A 115 -44.39 19.22 30.44
N GLN A 116 -44.07 18.20 29.66
CA GLN A 116 -45.03 17.46 28.84
C GLN A 116 -45.92 16.50 29.64
N THR A 117 -45.43 15.96 30.75
CA THR A 117 -46.09 14.86 31.47
C THR A 117 -46.76 15.26 32.78
N THR A 118 -46.53 16.46 33.29
CA THR A 118 -47.04 16.88 34.61
C THR A 118 -48.02 18.04 34.46
N VAL A 119 -49.23 17.88 35.01
CA VAL A 119 -50.19 18.98 35.11
C VAL A 119 -49.72 19.94 36.20
N MET A 120 -49.47 21.21 35.84
CA MET A 120 -48.96 22.23 36.74
C MET A 120 -49.67 23.58 36.53
N THR A 121 -49.54 24.50 37.48
CA THR A 121 -50.13 25.83 37.36
C THR A 121 -49.36 26.67 36.34
N ILE A 122 -50.05 27.63 35.70
CA ILE A 122 -49.49 28.50 34.64
C ILE A 122 -48.18 29.17 35.10
N GLU A 123 -48.08 29.58 36.37
CA GLU A 123 -46.87 30.19 36.94
C GLU A 123 -45.69 29.22 37.04
N LYS A 124 -45.94 27.97 37.44
CA LYS A 124 -44.89 26.92 37.55
C LYS A 124 -44.43 26.46 36.17
N GLU A 125 -45.34 26.39 35.21
CA GLU A 125 -45.02 26.08 33.82
C GLU A 125 -44.14 27.18 33.20
N ARG A 126 -44.49 28.46 33.41
CA ARG A 126 -43.69 29.59 32.95
C ARG A 126 -42.27 29.58 33.54
N ALA A 127 -42.13 29.33 34.84
CA ALA A 127 -40.82 29.23 35.50
C ALA A 127 -39.98 28.06 34.97
N LEU A 128 -40.63 26.94 34.63
CA LEU A 128 -39.98 25.76 34.07
C LEU A 128 -39.52 26.00 32.62
N VAL A 129 -40.35 26.65 31.81
CA VAL A 129 -40.02 27.09 30.43
C VAL A 129 -38.86 28.09 30.44
N GLU A 130 -38.87 29.05 31.36
CA GLU A 130 -37.79 30.03 31.49
C GLU A 130 -36.46 29.36 31.87
N ARG A 131 -36.51 28.34 32.73
CA ARG A 131 -35.33 27.55 33.12
C ARG A 131 -34.82 26.68 31.98
N ILE A 132 -35.70 26.06 31.19
CA ILE A 132 -35.34 25.34 29.96
C ILE A 132 -34.69 26.29 28.95
N SER A 133 -35.23 27.50 28.79
CA SER A 133 -34.69 28.52 27.87
C SER A 133 -33.29 28.98 28.29
N LYS A 134 -33.06 29.23 29.59
CA LYS A 134 -31.74 29.58 30.13
C LYS A 134 -30.73 28.44 29.91
N LEU A 135 -31.12 27.19 30.19
CA LEU A 135 -30.25 26.02 29.98
C LEU A 135 -29.95 25.77 28.49
N LYS A 136 -30.92 25.99 27.58
CA LYS A 136 -30.69 25.92 26.13
C LYS A 136 -29.73 26.99 25.66
N LYS A 137 -29.87 28.22 26.16
CA LYS A 137 -28.96 29.33 25.84
C LYS A 137 -27.54 29.07 26.35
N GLU A 138 -27.39 28.54 27.56
CA GLU A 138 -26.10 28.12 28.12
C GLU A 138 -25.45 26.98 27.30
N LEU A 139 -26.25 26.00 26.86
CA LEU A 139 -25.79 24.92 25.99
C LEU A 139 -25.27 25.46 24.64
N GLU A 140 -25.98 26.41 24.06
CA GLU A 140 -25.70 26.96 22.74
C GLU A 140 -24.50 27.93 22.76
N GLU A 141 -24.36 28.74 23.81
CA GLU A 141 -23.17 29.57 24.05
C GLU A 141 -21.91 28.71 24.24
N ARG A 142 -22.03 27.57 24.93
CA ARG A 142 -20.92 26.64 25.17
C ARG A 142 -20.55 25.83 23.92
N LYS A 143 -21.54 25.42 23.12
CA LYS A 143 -21.33 24.84 21.77
C LYS A 143 -20.68 25.85 20.83
N ALA A 144 -21.10 27.11 20.86
CA ALA A 144 -20.49 28.18 20.07
C ALA A 144 -19.04 28.48 20.49
N GLN A 145 -18.71 28.39 21.79
CA GLN A 145 -17.33 28.49 22.27
C GLN A 145 -16.45 27.34 21.77
N LEU A 146 -17.00 26.12 21.72
CA LEU A 146 -16.33 24.94 21.14
C LEU A 146 -16.08 25.10 19.63
N GLU A 147 -17.04 25.63 18.87
CA GLU A 147 -16.90 25.89 17.43
C GLU A 147 -16.03 27.10 17.09
N LYS A 148 -15.86 28.05 18.02
CA LYS A 148 -15.07 29.28 17.84
C LYS A 148 -13.60 29.13 18.21
N HIS A 149 -13.17 28.04 18.84
CA HIS A 149 -11.75 27.71 18.85
C HIS A 149 -11.34 27.40 17.41
N GLU A 150 -10.91 28.42 16.69
CA GLU A 150 -10.41 28.36 15.32
C GLU A 150 -9.32 27.29 15.17
N GLU A 151 -8.58 27.05 16.26
CA GLU A 151 -7.62 25.96 16.43
C GLU A 151 -8.26 24.56 16.32
N PHE A 152 -9.46 24.35 16.86
CA PHE A 152 -10.19 23.08 16.76
C PHE A 152 -10.61 22.81 15.31
N LYS A 153 -11.11 23.83 14.60
CA LYS A 153 -11.42 23.75 13.18
C LYS A 153 -10.16 23.49 12.34
N LYS A 154 -9.06 24.20 12.62
CA LYS A 154 -7.76 24.01 11.96
C LYS A 154 -7.20 22.60 12.17
N LEU A 155 -7.28 22.07 13.38
CA LEU A 155 -6.87 20.69 13.70
C LEU A 155 -7.69 19.65 12.96
N ILE A 156 -9.02 19.81 12.88
CA ILE A 156 -9.89 18.89 12.15
C ILE A 156 -9.60 18.91 10.65
N VAL A 157 -9.39 20.10 10.06
CA VAL A 157 -9.02 20.23 8.65
C VAL A 157 -7.68 19.54 8.39
N LYS A 158 -6.68 19.76 9.25
CA LYS A 158 -5.37 19.13 9.13
C LYS A 158 -5.43 17.60 9.27
N ILE A 159 -6.23 17.08 10.20
CA ILE A 159 -6.46 15.62 10.32
C ILE A 159 -7.11 15.06 9.04
N ARG A 160 -8.07 15.78 8.43
CA ARG A 160 -8.70 15.35 7.18
C ARG A 160 -7.69 15.33 6.03
N GLU A 161 -6.88 16.38 5.88
CA GLU A 161 -5.82 16.46 4.86
C GLU A 161 -4.81 15.30 5.00
N LEU A 162 -4.35 15.01 6.22
CA LEU A 162 -3.42 13.90 6.45
C LEU A 162 -4.07 12.54 6.17
N LYS A 163 -5.36 12.36 6.45
CA LYS A 163 -6.10 11.14 6.08
C LYS A 163 -6.21 10.97 4.56
N ASP A 164 -6.42 12.06 3.83
CA ASP A 164 -6.46 12.03 2.37
C ASP A 164 -5.08 11.69 1.80
N GLN A 165 -4.00 12.23 2.36
CA GLN A 165 -2.62 11.83 2.00
C GLN A 165 -2.35 10.34 2.27
N VAL A 166 -2.79 9.82 3.43
CA VAL A 166 -2.69 8.39 3.74
C VAL A 166 -3.46 7.53 2.73
N ARG A 167 -4.63 7.99 2.28
CA ARG A 167 -5.42 7.30 1.25
C ARG A 167 -4.71 7.26 -0.10
N ILE A 168 -4.07 8.36 -0.51
CA ILE A 168 -3.29 8.44 -1.75
C ILE A 168 -2.08 7.48 -1.67
N LEU A 169 -1.31 7.56 -0.58
CA LEU A 169 -0.16 6.67 -0.36
C LEU A 169 -0.58 5.19 -0.29
N ALA A 170 -1.75 4.88 0.27
CA ALA A 170 -2.28 3.52 0.27
C ALA A 170 -2.63 3.02 -1.15
N GLY A 171 -3.11 3.93 -2.02
CA GLY A 171 -3.31 3.65 -3.44
C GLY A 171 -2.00 3.40 -4.18
N GLU A 172 -0.99 4.24 -3.94
CA GLU A 172 0.35 4.08 -4.53
C GLU A 172 1.03 2.77 -4.09
N ILE A 173 0.98 2.44 -2.80
CA ILE A 173 1.52 1.16 -2.29
C ILE A 173 0.83 -0.04 -2.95
N LYS A 174 -0.48 0.06 -3.22
CA LYS A 174 -1.21 -1.00 -3.91
C LYS A 174 -0.77 -1.11 -5.37
N ALA A 175 -0.67 0.01 -6.09
CA ALA A 175 -0.19 0.03 -7.47
C ALA A 175 1.23 -0.56 -7.60
N TYR A 176 2.18 -0.13 -6.75
CA TYR A 176 3.54 -0.68 -6.74
C TYR A 176 3.60 -2.13 -6.26
N GLY A 177 2.65 -2.57 -5.44
CA GLY A 177 2.52 -3.97 -5.01
C GLY A 177 1.94 -4.89 -6.08
N ASP A 178 1.10 -4.35 -6.97
CA ASP A 178 0.54 -5.07 -8.13
C ASP A 178 1.53 -5.09 -9.32
N GLU A 179 2.47 -4.15 -9.39
CA GLU A 179 3.54 -4.06 -10.39
C GLU A 179 4.80 -4.90 -10.09
N ALA A 180 4.97 -5.36 -8.84
CA ALA A 180 6.16 -6.10 -8.36
C ALA A 180 5.97 -7.63 -8.37
#